data_AF-A0A644W2Z3-F1
#
_entry.id   AF-A0A644W2Z3-F1
#
_cell.length_a   1.000
_cell.length_b   1.000
_cell.length_c   1.000
_cell.angle_alpha   90.00
_cell.angle_beta   90.00
_cell.angle_gamma   90.00
#
_symmetry.space_group_name_H-M   'P 1'
#
loop_
_entity.id
_entity.type
_entity.pdbx_description
1 polymer ?
#
loop_
_entity_poly.entity_id
_entity_poly.type
_entity_poly.pdbx_seq_one_letter_code
_entity_poly.pdbx_strand_id
1 'polypeptide(L)'
;MRYIFSILIFSLSLLAYGQDKNDINVRINNEPLDSLPKFVIKMDKTEYFLDSIPNSINPNWIDKIEVLKSEEQKYLYGNGNGVVLIYPKKKYFKQISSLLETIPNNQEQIDKQTLDSIYLKALNSRIDLQLSSGWKFIEPNEQIDRIKNNFDHNSVYKFLSADELFDYAYKHGKSLKLYRVTHKQISNDTIDINFGDLALKVKKGIFFKNGLHFREANYSIACGGTNGYIPDFRFVYDKETNNWKIIGGNCKTPEWTDK
;
A
#
# COMPACT_ATOMS: atom_id res chain seq x y z
N MET A 1 -47.28 60.25 6.40
CA MET A 1 -47.41 58.96 5.70
C MET A 1 -46.18 58.13 5.99
N ARG A 2 -46.33 57.05 6.78
CA ARG A 2 -45.27 56.12 7.17
C ARG A 2 -45.21 55.00 6.14
N TYR A 3 -44.11 54.87 5.40
CA TYR A 3 -43.87 53.69 4.57
C TYR A 3 -42.96 52.72 5.33
N ILE A 4 -43.56 51.62 5.76
CA ILE A 4 -42.88 50.44 6.30
C ILE A 4 -42.45 49.63 5.08
N PHE A 5 -41.14 49.55 4.80
CA PHE A 5 -40.61 48.60 3.83
C PHE A 5 -40.31 47.29 4.55
N SER A 6 -41.20 46.32 4.36
CA SER A 6 -41.10 44.97 4.87
C SER A 6 -39.90 44.25 4.23
N ILE A 7 -39.04 43.66 5.07
CA ILE A 7 -37.92 42.81 4.67
C ILE A 7 -38.49 41.49 4.13
N LEU A 8 -38.23 41.20 2.85
CA LEU A 8 -38.58 39.93 2.22
C LEU A 8 -37.43 38.93 2.45
N ILE A 9 -37.58 38.04 3.43
CA ILE A 9 -36.65 36.93 3.67
C ILE A 9 -37.00 35.81 2.67
N PHE A 10 -36.20 35.65 1.62
CA PHE A 10 -36.27 34.47 0.75
C PHE A 10 -35.71 33.26 1.52
N SER A 11 -36.61 32.45 2.07
CA SER A 11 -36.31 31.09 2.51
C SER A 11 -36.10 30.21 1.28
N LEU A 12 -34.85 30.03 0.85
CA LEU A 12 -34.47 28.95 -0.07
C LEU A 12 -34.52 27.63 0.71
N SER A 13 -35.67 26.97 0.63
CA SER A 13 -35.83 25.58 1.03
C SER A 13 -34.88 24.70 0.24
N LEU A 14 -33.92 24.10 0.95
CA LEU A 14 -33.07 23.01 0.50
C LEU A 14 -33.95 21.83 0.07
N LEU A 15 -34.21 21.69 -1.23
CA LEU A 15 -34.67 20.44 -1.81
C LEU A 15 -33.46 19.51 -1.95
N ALA A 16 -33.14 18.85 -0.84
CA ALA A 16 -32.33 17.64 -0.85
C ALA A 16 -33.13 16.54 -1.58
N TYR A 17 -32.83 16.34 -2.86
CA TYR A 17 -33.20 15.09 -3.52
C TYR A 17 -32.20 14.02 -3.08
N GLY A 18 -32.71 13.08 -2.29
CA GLY A 18 -32.04 11.81 -2.04
C GLY A 18 -32.03 10.99 -3.32
N GLN A 19 -30.83 10.66 -3.80
CA GLN A 19 -30.61 9.45 -4.57
C GLN A 19 -29.92 8.45 -3.66
N ASP A 20 -30.72 7.51 -3.19
CA ASP A 20 -30.27 6.25 -2.64
C ASP A 20 -29.66 5.41 -3.77
N LYS A 21 -28.35 5.20 -3.71
CA LYS A 21 -27.70 3.99 -4.17
C LYS A 21 -26.60 3.68 -3.15
N ASN A 22 -26.66 2.48 -2.60
CA ASN A 22 -25.68 1.87 -1.71
C ASN A 22 -24.30 1.73 -2.37
N ASP A 23 -23.64 2.84 -2.66
CA ASP A 23 -22.20 2.86 -2.89
C ASP A 23 -21.55 3.02 -1.52
N ILE A 24 -21.14 1.90 -0.93
CA ILE A 24 -20.19 1.88 0.17
C ILE A 24 -18.89 2.50 -0.36
N ASN A 25 -18.80 3.83 -0.29
CA ASN A 25 -17.54 4.54 -0.49
C ASN A 25 -16.70 4.29 0.76
N VAL A 26 -15.84 3.28 0.71
CA VAL A 26 -14.78 3.09 1.69
C VAL A 26 -13.84 4.29 1.54
N ARG A 27 -14.08 5.31 2.36
CA ARG A 27 -13.29 6.54 2.40
C ARG A 27 -12.05 6.27 3.23
N ILE A 28 -11.02 5.72 2.60
CA ILE A 28 -9.75 5.51 3.27
C ILE A 28 -9.03 6.87 3.36
N ASN A 29 -9.05 7.49 4.55
CA ASN A 29 -8.26 8.69 4.82
C ASN A 29 -7.09 8.22 5.68
N ASN A 30 -5.89 8.38 5.14
CA ASN A 30 -4.72 7.54 5.39
C ASN A 30 -4.93 6.18 4.75
N GLU A 31 -4.09 5.84 3.77
CA GLU A 31 -3.97 4.48 3.27
C GLU A 31 -4.08 3.47 4.43
N PRO A 32 -4.69 2.29 4.23
CA PRO A 32 -4.09 1.17 4.92
C PRO A 32 -2.70 1.09 4.29
N LEU A 33 -1.64 1.39 5.04
CA LEU A 33 -0.41 0.66 4.75
C LEU A 33 -0.87 -0.80 4.66
N ASP A 34 -0.55 -1.52 3.60
CA ASP A 34 -0.75 -2.97 3.52
C ASP A 34 0.11 -3.72 4.58
N SER A 35 0.41 -3.09 5.71
CA SER A 35 0.83 -3.78 6.89
C SER A 35 -0.39 -4.44 7.51
N LEU A 36 -0.45 -5.75 7.38
CA LEU A 36 -1.08 -6.61 8.37
C LEU A 36 -0.77 -6.08 9.79
N PRO A 37 -1.69 -6.23 10.75
CA PRO A 37 -1.39 -5.85 12.12
C PRO A 37 -0.10 -6.56 12.56
N LYS A 38 0.78 -5.84 13.25
CA LYS A 38 2.03 -6.43 13.71
C LYS A 38 1.70 -7.53 14.73
N PHE A 39 2.24 -8.72 14.52
CA PHE A 39 2.05 -9.82 15.46
C PHE A 39 3.22 -9.84 16.45
N VAL A 40 2.90 -10.01 17.74
CA VAL A 40 3.91 -10.14 18.78
C VAL A 40 3.60 -11.38 19.61
N ILE A 41 4.51 -12.34 19.63
CA ILE A 41 4.43 -13.48 20.54
C ILE A 41 5.12 -13.10 21.85
N LYS A 42 4.36 -13.13 22.96
CA LYS A 42 4.85 -12.86 24.31
C LYS A 42 5.10 -14.16 25.06
N MET A 43 6.37 -14.45 25.35
CA MET A 43 6.79 -15.59 26.17
C MET A 43 7.52 -15.06 27.41
N ASP A 44 6.81 -15.04 28.54
CA ASP A 44 7.25 -14.41 29.79
C ASP A 44 7.74 -12.96 29.59
N LYS A 45 9.06 -12.71 29.64
CA LYS A 45 9.70 -11.39 29.48
C LYS A 45 10.21 -11.13 28.06
N THR A 46 10.08 -12.11 27.17
CA THR A 46 10.60 -12.04 25.80
C THR A 46 9.47 -11.77 24.82
N GLU A 47 9.70 -10.82 23.92
CA GLU A 47 8.77 -10.46 22.84
C GLU A 47 9.39 -10.83 21.49
N TYR A 48 8.63 -11.52 20.64
CA TYR A 48 9.02 -11.88 19.29
C TYR A 48 8.12 -11.16 18.29
N PHE A 49 8.70 -10.29 17.48
CA PHE A 49 7.99 -9.51 16.48
C PHE A 49 7.90 -10.27 15.17
N LEU A 50 6.70 -10.38 14.62
CA LEU A 50 6.41 -11.17 13.44
C LEU A 50 5.55 -10.37 12.47
N ASP A 51 5.89 -10.47 11.18
CA ASP A 51 5.08 -9.92 10.09
C ASP A 51 3.86 -10.81 9.79
N SER A 52 3.93 -12.10 10.15
CA SER A 52 2.83 -13.04 10.06
C SER A 52 2.99 -14.19 11.06
N ILE A 53 1.89 -14.85 11.42
CA ILE A 53 1.93 -16.04 12.28
C ILE A 53 2.32 -17.26 11.45
N PRO A 54 3.39 -17.98 11.81
CA PRO A 54 3.77 -19.20 11.14
C PRO A 54 2.66 -20.24 11.22
N ASN A 55 2.33 -20.87 10.09
CA ASN A 55 1.35 -21.96 10.02
C ASN A 55 1.73 -23.16 10.91
N SER A 56 3.00 -23.26 11.30
CA SER A 56 3.53 -24.29 12.20
C SER A 56 3.16 -24.08 13.68
N ILE A 57 2.67 -22.90 14.07
CA ILE A 57 2.19 -22.66 15.42
C ILE A 57 0.79 -23.25 15.57
N ASN A 58 0.67 -24.30 16.37
CA ASN A 58 -0.63 -24.93 16.62
C ASN A 58 -1.52 -23.99 17.46
N PRO A 59 -2.76 -23.70 17.04
CA PRO A 59 -3.68 -22.84 17.80
C PRO A 59 -3.94 -23.32 19.24
N ASN A 60 -3.88 -24.62 19.50
CA ASN A 60 -4.07 -25.18 20.85
C ASN A 60 -2.95 -24.80 21.83
N TRP A 61 -1.82 -24.33 21.31
CA TRP A 61 -0.70 -23.84 22.11
C TRP A 61 -0.93 -22.42 22.61
N ILE A 62 -1.92 -21.70 22.07
CA ILE A 62 -2.23 -20.32 22.45
C ILE A 62 -3.11 -20.34 23.72
N ASP A 63 -2.76 -19.47 24.65
CA ASP A 63 -3.50 -19.21 25.89
C ASP A 63 -4.43 -18.01 25.73
N LYS A 64 -3.90 -16.92 25.15
CA LYS A 64 -4.61 -15.65 24.99
C LYS A 64 -4.18 -14.93 23.72
N ILE A 65 -5.13 -14.21 23.11
CA ILE A 65 -4.86 -13.24 22.04
C ILE A 65 -5.44 -11.90 22.47
N GLU A 66 -4.66 -10.83 22.39
CA GLU A 66 -5.09 -9.47 22.64
C GLU A 66 -4.90 -8.61 21.39
N VAL A 67 -5.90 -7.82 21.06
CA VAL A 67 -5.83 -6.87 19.94
C VAL A 67 -5.79 -5.47 20.52
N LEU A 68 -4.63 -4.82 20.42
CA LEU A 68 -4.43 -3.46 20.91
C LEU A 68 -4.93 -2.46 19.87
N LYS A 69 -5.98 -1.72 20.24
CA LYS A 69 -6.67 -0.77 19.36
C LYS A 69 -6.44 0.70 19.74
N SER A 70 -5.92 0.98 20.94
CA SER A 70 -5.71 2.35 21.44
C SER A 70 -4.40 2.97 20.94
N GLU A 71 -4.44 4.29 20.66
CA GLU A 71 -3.31 5.04 20.08
C GLU A 71 -2.06 5.04 20.96
N GLU A 72 -2.21 5.07 22.29
CA GLU A 72 -1.10 5.08 23.25
C GLU A 72 -0.30 3.77 23.23
N GLN A 73 -0.97 2.64 23.01
CA GLN A 73 -0.33 1.32 22.98
C GLN A 73 0.32 1.03 21.62
N LYS A 74 -0.12 1.69 20.54
CA LYS A 74 0.53 1.63 19.21
C LYS A 74 1.92 2.27 19.20
N TYR A 75 2.17 3.25 20.06
CA TYR A 75 3.46 3.96 20.15
C TYR A 75 4.63 3.03 20.53
N LEU A 76 4.37 1.99 21.35
CA LEU A 76 5.42 1.05 21.79
C LEU A 76 5.81 0.01 20.74
N TYR A 77 4.90 -0.35 19.83
CA TYR A 77 5.05 -1.51 18.95
C TYR A 77 5.22 -1.13 17.47
N GLY A 78 4.91 0.13 17.13
CA GLY A 78 5.03 0.69 15.78
C GLY A 78 3.93 0.23 14.83
N ASN A 79 3.50 1.15 13.97
CA ASN A 79 2.56 1.01 12.86
C ASN A 79 1.05 1.23 13.17
N GLY A 80 0.36 1.88 12.24
CA GLY A 80 -0.98 2.48 12.41
C GLY A 80 -2.16 1.51 12.42
N ASN A 81 -1.94 0.24 12.04
CA ASN A 81 -3.01 -0.75 11.81
C ASN A 81 -3.32 -1.66 13.02
N GLY A 82 -2.78 -1.35 14.19
CA GLY A 82 -3.00 -2.12 15.43
C GLY A 82 -2.03 -3.28 15.60
N VAL A 83 -2.00 -3.83 16.82
CA VAL A 83 -1.03 -4.85 17.24
C VAL A 83 -1.79 -6.05 17.80
N VAL A 84 -1.41 -7.25 17.38
CA VAL A 84 -1.96 -8.51 17.89
C VAL A 84 -0.92 -9.17 18.78
N LEU A 85 -1.17 -9.17 20.09
CA LEU A 85 -0.37 -9.89 21.06
C LEU A 85 -0.88 -11.32 21.19
N ILE A 86 0.01 -12.30 21.08
CA ILE A 86 -0.30 -13.72 21.26
C ILE A 86 0.50 -14.23 22.43
N TYR A 87 -0.19 -14.83 23.39
CA TYR A 87 0.38 -15.40 24.60
C TYR A 87 0.26 -16.92 24.51
N PRO A 88 1.35 -17.66 24.30
CA PRO A 88 1.30 -19.11 24.32
C PRO A 88 1.22 -19.67 25.74
N LYS A 89 0.74 -20.90 25.87
CA LYS A 89 0.81 -21.66 27.12
C LYS A 89 2.27 -22.01 27.39
N LYS A 90 2.73 -21.76 28.63
CA LYS A 90 4.13 -21.95 29.06
C LYS A 90 4.75 -23.30 28.67
N LYS A 91 3.97 -24.38 28.73
CA LYS A 91 4.41 -25.74 28.38
C LYS A 91 4.87 -25.90 26.92
N TYR A 92 4.55 -24.96 26.03
CA TYR A 92 4.92 -24.97 24.62
C TYR A 92 6.03 -23.97 24.25
N PHE A 93 6.59 -23.24 25.20
CA PHE A 93 7.60 -22.20 24.91
C PHE A 93 8.81 -22.77 24.18
N LYS A 94 9.32 -23.93 24.58
CA LYS A 94 10.49 -24.53 23.93
C LYS A 94 10.23 -24.87 22.45
N GLN A 95 9.06 -25.43 22.15
CA GLN A 95 8.67 -25.74 20.78
C GLN A 95 8.51 -24.48 19.94
N ILE A 96 7.88 -23.45 20.50
CA ILE A 96 7.66 -22.18 19.80
C ILE A 96 8.98 -21.45 19.58
N SER A 97 9.85 -21.35 20.59
CA SER A 97 11.20 -20.77 20.44
C SER A 97 11.99 -21.47 19.33
N SER A 98 11.98 -22.81 19.29
CA SER A 98 12.66 -23.55 18.23
C SER A 98 12.10 -23.24 16.84
N LEU A 99 10.77 -23.10 16.69
CA LEU A 99 10.15 -22.68 15.43
C LEU A 99 10.55 -21.24 15.06
N LEU A 100 10.56 -20.32 16.02
CA LEU A 100 10.93 -18.93 15.83
C LEU A 100 12.42 -18.73 15.52
N GLU A 101 13.29 -19.60 16.05
CA GLU A 101 14.73 -19.62 15.72
C GLU A 101 14.99 -20.14 14.29
N THR A 102 14.13 -21.03 13.78
CA THR A 102 14.19 -21.48 12.36
C THR A 102 13.59 -20.48 11.38
N ILE A 103 12.82 -19.51 11.88
CA ILE A 103 12.35 -18.39 11.07
C ILE A 103 13.51 -17.40 11.01
N PRO A 104 13.99 -17.00 9.82
CA PRO A 104 15.10 -16.06 9.72
C PRO A 104 14.71 -14.75 10.40
N ASN A 105 15.19 -14.58 11.63
CA ASN A 105 14.69 -13.60 12.60
C ASN A 105 15.34 -12.22 12.46
N ASN A 106 16.00 -11.99 11.33
CA ASN A 106 16.59 -10.73 10.89
C ASN A 106 16.83 -10.92 9.39
N GLN A 107 15.77 -10.75 8.58
CA GLN A 107 16.02 -10.45 7.19
C GLN A 107 16.69 -9.08 7.20
N GLU A 108 17.99 -9.03 6.92
CA GLU A 108 18.63 -7.75 6.63
C GLU A 108 17.78 -7.10 5.55
N GLN A 109 17.26 -5.91 5.87
CA GLN A 109 16.47 -5.17 4.93
C GLN A 109 17.34 -4.97 3.70
N ILE A 110 16.82 -5.35 2.53
CA ILE A 110 17.52 -5.10 1.28
C ILE A 110 17.96 -3.64 1.23
N ASP A 111 19.22 -3.41 0.90
CA ASP A 111 19.75 -2.06 0.84
C ASP A 111 19.02 -1.25 -0.24
N LYS A 112 19.00 0.08 -0.06
CA LYS A 112 18.24 0.97 -0.93
C LYS A 112 18.67 0.89 -2.40
N GLN A 113 19.97 0.72 -2.68
CA GLN A 113 20.48 0.71 -4.05
C GLN A 113 20.05 -0.56 -4.80
N THR A 114 20.14 -1.71 -4.12
CA THR A 114 19.67 -2.97 -4.69
C THR A 114 18.16 -2.95 -4.91
N LEU A 115 17.39 -2.40 -3.96
CA LEU A 115 15.95 -2.23 -4.13
C LEU A 115 15.60 -1.31 -5.31
N ASP A 116 16.32 -0.19 -5.47
CA ASP A 116 16.14 0.75 -6.58
C ASP A 116 16.37 0.06 -7.94
N SER A 117 17.41 -0.78 -8.04
CA SER A 117 17.69 -1.61 -9.23
C SER A 117 16.54 -2.58 -9.55
N ILE A 118 15.98 -3.23 -8.52
CA ILE A 118 14.81 -4.12 -8.67
C ILE A 118 13.59 -3.34 -9.18
N TYR A 119 13.31 -2.15 -8.64
CA TYR A 119 12.20 -1.31 -9.07
C TYR A 119 12.35 -0.88 -10.53
N LEU A 120 13.54 -0.44 -10.93
CA LEU A 120 13.85 -0.09 -12.32
C LEU A 120 13.60 -1.28 -13.26
N LYS A 121 14.10 -2.46 -12.88
CA LYS A 121 13.91 -3.68 -13.67
C LYS A 121 12.43 -4.06 -13.76
N ALA A 122 11.66 -3.95 -12.68
CA ALA A 122 10.23 -4.23 -12.67
C ALA A 122 9.44 -3.28 -13.60
N LEU A 123 9.67 -1.97 -13.50
CA LEU A 123 9.04 -0.98 -14.39
C LEU A 123 9.42 -1.20 -15.86
N ASN A 124 10.68 -1.50 -16.15
CA ASN A 124 11.14 -1.81 -17.50
C ASN A 124 10.63 -3.16 -18.02
N SER A 125 10.15 -4.04 -17.13
CA SER A 125 9.60 -5.35 -17.49
C SER A 125 8.07 -5.34 -17.64
N ARG A 126 7.38 -4.24 -17.32
CA ARG A 126 5.94 -4.04 -17.57
C ARG A 126 5.68 -3.71 -19.05
N ILE A 127 5.94 -4.69 -19.92
CA ILE A 127 5.78 -4.56 -21.37
C ILE A 127 4.33 -4.22 -21.73
N ASP A 128 3.36 -4.77 -21.00
CA ASP A 128 1.94 -4.44 -21.14
C ASP A 128 1.67 -2.93 -20.93
N LEU A 129 2.29 -2.32 -19.93
CA LEU A 129 2.16 -0.87 -19.69
C LEU A 129 2.89 -0.04 -20.75
N GLN A 130 4.06 -0.51 -21.20
CA GLN A 130 4.84 0.17 -22.25
C GLN A 130 4.14 0.16 -23.61
N LEU A 131 3.43 -0.92 -23.95
CA LEU A 131 2.70 -1.04 -25.21
C LEU A 131 1.31 -0.39 -25.17
N SER A 132 0.72 -0.26 -23.97
CA SER A 132 -0.60 0.35 -23.82
C SER A 132 -0.55 1.87 -24.00
N SER A 133 -1.63 2.43 -24.56
CA SER A 133 -1.72 3.86 -24.90
C SER A 133 -1.73 4.78 -23.68
N GLY A 134 -1.31 6.03 -23.89
CA GLY A 134 -1.34 7.09 -22.88
C GLY A 134 -0.24 6.99 -21.81
N TRP A 135 -0.12 8.05 -21.03
CA TRP A 135 0.84 8.12 -19.93
C TRP A 135 0.43 7.26 -18.74
N LYS A 136 1.43 6.66 -18.11
CA LYS A 136 1.30 5.83 -16.91
C LYS A 136 1.83 6.62 -15.74
N PHE A 137 0.94 7.25 -15.00
CA PHE A 137 1.31 8.03 -13.84
C PHE A 137 1.69 7.09 -12.70
N ILE A 138 2.91 7.22 -12.22
CA ILE A 138 3.39 6.46 -11.07
C ILE A 138 3.14 7.30 -9.82
N GLU A 139 2.59 6.67 -8.79
CA GLU A 139 2.37 7.34 -7.51
C GLU A 139 3.70 7.78 -6.87
N PRO A 140 3.84 9.04 -6.44
CA PRO A 140 5.04 9.53 -5.80
C PRO A 140 5.22 8.91 -4.41
N ASN A 141 6.41 8.37 -4.15
CA ASN A 141 6.86 7.91 -2.84
C ASN A 141 8.40 7.96 -2.78
N GLU A 142 8.99 7.67 -1.61
CA GLU A 142 10.45 7.77 -1.39
C GLU A 142 11.25 6.92 -2.39
N GLN A 143 10.81 5.69 -2.68
CA GLN A 143 11.47 4.79 -3.64
C GLN A 143 11.39 5.36 -5.05
N ILE A 144 10.21 5.79 -5.48
CA ILE A 144 9.97 6.36 -6.81
C ILE A 144 10.79 7.65 -7.02
N ASP A 145 10.90 8.49 -5.99
CA ASP A 145 11.69 9.72 -6.06
C ASP A 145 13.18 9.49 -6.29
N ARG A 146 13.73 8.38 -5.77
CA ARG A 146 15.13 8.01 -6.02
C ARG A 146 15.37 7.53 -7.44
N ILE A 147 14.40 6.83 -8.03
CA ILE A 147 14.59 6.15 -9.32
C ILE A 147 14.09 6.94 -10.53
N LYS A 148 13.19 7.91 -10.35
CA LYS A 148 12.48 8.59 -11.46
C LYS A 148 13.40 9.19 -12.54
N ASN A 149 14.60 9.65 -12.17
CA ASN A 149 15.56 10.26 -13.09
C ASN A 149 16.26 9.24 -14.02
N ASN A 150 16.07 7.93 -13.81
CA ASN A 150 16.59 6.89 -14.69
C ASN A 150 15.68 6.62 -15.91
N PHE A 151 14.51 7.27 -15.97
CA PHE A 151 13.61 7.16 -17.10
C PHE A 151 13.77 8.35 -18.04
N ASP A 152 13.86 8.09 -19.33
CA ASP A 152 13.92 9.13 -20.34
C ASP A 152 12.63 9.98 -20.35
N HIS A 153 12.73 11.24 -20.82
CA HIS A 153 11.58 12.13 -21.00
C HIS A 153 10.48 11.53 -21.89
N ASN A 154 10.86 10.64 -22.81
CA ASN A 154 9.96 9.90 -23.69
C ASN A 154 9.39 8.62 -23.07
N SER A 155 9.72 8.31 -21.81
CA SER A 155 9.12 7.18 -21.11
C SER A 155 7.60 7.32 -21.05
N VAL A 156 6.91 6.17 -21.17
CA VAL A 156 5.47 6.07 -20.92
C VAL A 156 5.13 6.41 -19.47
N TYR A 157 6.10 6.24 -18.55
CA TYR A 157 5.94 6.54 -17.14
C TYR A 157 6.09 8.04 -16.89
N LYS A 158 5.14 8.60 -16.13
CA LYS A 158 5.19 9.99 -15.68
C LYS A 158 5.29 10.02 -14.16
N PHE A 159 6.35 10.67 -13.70
CA PHE A 159 6.70 10.81 -12.29
C PHE A 159 6.46 12.27 -11.90
N LEU A 160 5.26 12.54 -11.39
CA LEU A 160 4.84 13.86 -10.97
C LEU A 160 4.76 13.92 -9.44
N SER A 161 5.06 15.09 -8.88
CA SER A 161 4.81 15.37 -7.47
C SER A 161 3.30 15.34 -7.15
N ALA A 162 2.95 15.28 -5.87
CA ALA A 162 1.55 15.27 -5.45
C ALA A 162 0.77 16.51 -5.95
N ASP A 163 1.40 17.68 -5.93
CA ASP A 163 0.79 18.93 -6.43
C ASP A 163 0.61 18.93 -7.95
N GLU A 164 1.60 18.43 -8.69
CA GLU A 164 1.52 18.30 -10.15
C GLU A 164 0.46 17.27 -10.56
N LEU A 165 0.35 16.14 -9.85
CA LEU A 165 -0.74 15.17 -10.04
C LEU A 165 -2.09 15.80 -9.77
N PHE A 166 -2.22 16.59 -8.71
CA PHE A 166 -3.46 17.29 -8.40
C PHE A 166 -3.85 18.23 -9.53
N ASP A 167 -2.93 19.10 -9.96
CA ASP A 167 -3.21 20.10 -10.99
C ASP A 167 -3.48 19.45 -12.35
N TYR A 168 -2.77 18.37 -12.69
CA TYR A 168 -3.05 17.57 -13.89
C TYR A 168 -4.44 16.95 -13.81
N ALA A 169 -4.73 16.18 -12.76
CA ALA A 169 -6.03 15.54 -12.59
C ALA A 169 -7.18 16.57 -12.64
N TYR A 170 -7.01 17.73 -11.99
CA TYR A 170 -8.02 18.78 -11.95
C TYR A 170 -8.32 19.36 -13.35
N LYS A 171 -7.31 19.51 -14.19
CA LYS A 171 -7.45 19.97 -15.59
C LYS A 171 -8.02 18.89 -16.52
N HIS A 172 -7.82 17.62 -16.18
CA HIS A 172 -8.15 16.47 -17.02
C HIS A 172 -9.29 15.61 -16.44
N GLY A 173 -10.42 16.23 -16.11
CA GLY A 173 -11.63 15.49 -15.71
C GLY A 173 -11.74 15.16 -14.22
N LYS A 174 -10.86 15.72 -13.38
CA LYS A 174 -10.85 15.61 -11.90
C LYS A 174 -10.62 14.19 -11.37
N SER A 175 -10.26 13.26 -12.23
CA SER A 175 -9.92 11.88 -11.89
C SER A 175 -8.72 11.43 -12.69
N LEU A 176 -7.84 10.63 -12.09
CA LEU A 176 -6.62 10.14 -12.72
C LEU A 176 -6.31 8.72 -12.25
N LYS A 177 -5.95 7.83 -13.18
CA LYS A 177 -5.43 6.50 -12.85
C LYS A 177 -3.94 6.61 -12.53
N LEU A 178 -3.52 6.07 -11.39
CA LEU A 178 -2.12 5.95 -10.99
C LEU A 178 -1.75 4.48 -10.78
N TYR A 179 -0.45 4.18 -10.89
CA TYR A 179 0.11 2.90 -10.52
C TYR A 179 0.96 3.07 -9.26
N ARG A 180 0.61 2.34 -8.21
CA ARG A 180 1.41 2.22 -6.99
C ARG A 180 2.36 1.06 -7.11
N VAL A 181 3.66 1.31 -7.02
CA VAL A 181 4.66 0.25 -6.98
C VAL A 181 5.00 -0.06 -5.53
N THR A 182 4.81 -1.31 -5.12
CA THR A 182 5.15 -1.81 -3.78
C THR A 182 6.05 -3.02 -3.86
N HIS A 183 6.70 -3.35 -2.75
CA HIS A 183 7.53 -4.55 -2.63
C HIS A 183 7.23 -5.31 -1.34
N LYS A 184 7.50 -6.61 -1.36
CA LYS A 184 7.51 -7.48 -0.19
C LYS A 184 8.75 -8.36 -0.24
N GLN A 185 9.64 -8.22 0.74
CA GLN A 185 10.76 -9.13 0.91
C GLN A 185 10.24 -10.44 1.50
N ILE A 186 10.43 -11.54 0.78
CA ILE A 186 10.01 -12.89 1.19
C ILE A 186 11.15 -13.59 1.94
N SER A 187 12.37 -13.39 1.47
CA SER A 187 13.64 -13.86 2.06
C SER A 187 14.78 -12.92 1.63
N ASN A 188 15.98 -13.13 2.17
CA ASN A 188 17.17 -12.33 1.82
C ASN A 188 17.51 -12.39 0.31
N ASP A 189 17.07 -13.43 -0.37
CA ASP A 189 17.29 -13.67 -1.80
C ASP A 189 16.00 -13.65 -2.62
N THR A 190 14.83 -13.30 -2.04
CA THR A 190 13.55 -13.29 -2.76
C THR A 190 12.73 -12.06 -2.43
N ILE A 191 12.33 -11.32 -3.47
CA ILE A 191 11.52 -10.10 -3.36
C ILE A 191 10.39 -10.14 -4.38
N ASP A 192 9.20 -9.83 -3.92
CA ASP A 192 8.02 -9.67 -4.76
C ASP A 192 7.77 -8.17 -5.00
N ILE A 193 7.48 -7.79 -6.26
CA ILE A 193 7.06 -6.44 -6.67
C ILE A 193 5.63 -6.49 -7.17
N ASN A 194 4.81 -5.52 -6.77
CA ASN A 194 3.40 -5.40 -7.13
C ASN A 194 3.04 -3.99 -7.58
N PHE A 195 2.12 -3.91 -8.54
CA PHE A 195 1.58 -2.70 -9.12
C PHE A 195 0.09 -2.61 -8.79
N GLY A 196 -0.24 -1.78 -7.81
CA GLY A 196 -1.63 -1.48 -7.44
C GLY A 196 -2.24 -0.44 -8.36
N ASP A 197 -3.44 -0.71 -8.87
CA ASP A 197 -4.25 0.28 -9.57
C ASP A 197 -4.93 1.23 -8.57
N LEU A 198 -4.59 2.51 -8.67
CA LEU A 198 -5.18 3.59 -7.88
C LEU A 198 -6.00 4.52 -8.77
N ALA A 199 -7.12 4.97 -8.24
CA ALA A 199 -7.84 6.11 -8.78
C ALA A 199 -7.70 7.31 -7.84
N LEU A 200 -7.09 8.38 -8.34
CA LEU A 200 -7.03 9.70 -7.70
C LEU A 200 -8.22 10.53 -8.16
N LYS A 201 -9.02 11.05 -7.22
CA LYS A 201 -10.09 12.02 -7.47
C LYS A 201 -9.80 13.32 -6.74
N VAL A 202 -9.84 14.45 -7.46
CA VAL A 202 -9.45 15.76 -6.92
C VAL A 202 -10.58 16.78 -6.96
N LYS A 203 -10.61 17.66 -5.96
CA LYS A 203 -11.59 18.75 -5.84
C LYS A 203 -10.93 20.02 -5.31
N LYS A 204 -11.36 21.17 -5.82
CA LYS A 204 -11.11 22.49 -5.21
C LYS A 204 -12.39 22.94 -4.52
N GLY A 205 -12.27 23.52 -3.34
CA GLY A 205 -13.40 23.91 -2.51
C GLY A 205 -12.94 24.20 -1.09
N ILE A 206 -13.83 24.67 -0.23
CA ILE A 206 -13.50 24.90 1.18
C ILE A 206 -13.83 23.62 1.95
N PHE A 207 -12.85 23.08 2.66
CA PHE A 207 -12.99 21.86 3.42
C PHE A 207 -12.46 22.08 4.84
N PHE A 208 -13.13 21.46 5.83
CA PHE A 208 -12.83 21.63 7.26
C PHE A 208 -12.30 20.35 7.93
N LYS A 209 -12.28 19.23 7.21
CA LYS A 209 -11.79 17.96 7.75
C LYS A 209 -10.27 18.05 7.98
N ASN A 210 -9.81 17.77 9.19
CA ASN A 210 -8.39 17.94 9.57
C ASN A 210 -7.88 19.40 9.43
N GLY A 211 -8.78 20.39 9.56
CA GLY A 211 -8.45 21.81 9.43
C GLY A 211 -8.94 22.43 8.13
N LEU A 212 -8.78 23.75 8.01
CA LEU A 212 -9.17 24.52 6.82
C LEU A 212 -8.21 24.23 5.66
N HIS A 213 -8.73 23.70 4.57
CA HIS A 213 -7.97 23.46 3.34
C HIS A 213 -8.83 23.72 2.10
N PHE A 214 -8.16 24.00 0.98
CA PHE A 214 -8.82 24.48 -0.25
C PHE A 214 -8.84 23.46 -1.40
N ARG A 215 -8.26 22.28 -1.16
CA ARG A 215 -8.01 21.21 -2.15
C ARG A 215 -8.14 19.86 -1.46
N GLU A 216 -8.94 18.96 -2.02
CA GLU A 216 -9.07 17.58 -1.54
C GLU A 216 -8.58 16.61 -2.62
N ALA A 217 -7.73 15.66 -2.24
CA ALA A 217 -7.27 14.55 -3.06
C ALA A 217 -7.69 13.23 -2.39
N ASN A 218 -8.48 12.43 -3.10
CA ASN A 218 -8.98 11.15 -2.60
C ASN A 218 -8.39 10.02 -3.45
N TYR A 219 -7.73 9.07 -2.81
CA TYR A 219 -7.16 7.89 -3.46
C TYR A 219 -8.05 6.69 -3.14
N SER A 220 -8.41 5.90 -4.15
CA SER A 220 -9.14 4.65 -3.98
C SER A 220 -8.42 3.52 -4.69
N ILE A 221 -8.31 2.37 -4.01
CA ILE A 221 -7.65 1.16 -4.51
C ILE A 221 -8.72 0.28 -5.17
N ALA A 222 -8.42 -0.29 -6.33
CA ALA A 222 -9.25 -1.33 -6.93
C ALA A 222 -8.96 -2.68 -6.23
N CYS A 223 -9.91 -3.22 -5.48
CA CYS A 223 -9.75 -4.53 -4.84
C CYS A 223 -9.98 -5.66 -5.85
N GLY A 224 -8.91 -6.39 -6.22
CA GLY A 224 -9.00 -7.67 -6.91
C GLY A 224 -9.20 -8.82 -5.91
N GLY A 225 -10.03 -9.81 -6.23
CA GLY A 225 -10.44 -10.88 -5.31
C GLY A 225 -9.29 -11.74 -4.72
N THR A 226 -9.61 -12.53 -3.70
CA THR A 226 -8.66 -13.24 -2.82
C THR A 226 -8.18 -14.62 -3.33
N ASN A 227 -8.07 -14.82 -4.65
CA ASN A 227 -7.70 -16.12 -5.22
C ASN A 227 -6.18 -16.36 -5.18
N GLY A 228 -5.64 -16.56 -3.98
CA GLY A 228 -4.22 -16.84 -3.77
C GLY A 228 -3.31 -15.64 -4.07
N TYR A 229 -2.24 -15.49 -3.29
CA TYR A 229 -1.27 -14.42 -3.54
C TYR A 229 -0.34 -14.80 -4.68
N ILE A 230 -0.41 -14.07 -5.79
CA ILE A 230 0.55 -14.14 -6.89
C ILE A 230 1.04 -12.71 -7.15
N PRO A 231 2.36 -12.44 -7.04
CA PRO A 231 2.88 -11.10 -7.27
C PRO A 231 2.90 -10.76 -8.75
N ASP A 232 3.05 -9.48 -9.10
CA ASP A 232 3.26 -9.09 -10.50
C ASP A 232 4.62 -9.53 -11.01
N PHE A 233 5.64 -9.40 -10.18
CA PHE A 233 6.96 -9.99 -10.40
C PHE A 233 7.52 -10.60 -9.13
N ARG A 234 8.12 -11.78 -9.25
CA ARG A 234 8.98 -12.39 -8.25
C ARG A 234 10.43 -12.33 -8.70
N PHE A 235 11.27 -11.67 -7.92
CA PHE A 235 12.71 -11.61 -8.10
C PHE A 235 13.40 -12.58 -7.16
N VAL A 236 14.39 -13.30 -7.68
CA VAL A 236 15.31 -14.10 -6.88
C VAL A 236 16.75 -13.68 -7.18
N TYR A 237 17.56 -13.58 -6.13
CA TYR A 237 18.97 -13.29 -6.23
C TYR A 237 19.72 -14.51 -6.75
N ASP A 238 20.32 -14.36 -7.93
CA ASP A 238 21.20 -15.36 -8.50
C ASP A 238 22.65 -15.08 -8.07
N LYS A 239 23.19 -16.01 -7.27
CA LYS A 239 24.56 -15.93 -6.74
C LYS A 239 25.64 -16.15 -7.81
N GLU A 240 25.33 -16.87 -8.88
CA GLU A 240 26.29 -17.14 -9.96
C GLU A 240 26.52 -15.89 -10.80
N THR A 241 25.44 -15.17 -11.10
CA THR A 241 25.50 -13.93 -11.90
C THR A 241 25.54 -12.67 -11.06
N ASN A 242 25.49 -12.79 -9.73
CA ASN A 242 25.46 -11.68 -8.77
C ASN A 242 24.36 -10.65 -9.09
N ASN A 243 23.18 -11.14 -9.49
CA ASN A 243 22.09 -10.32 -10.06
C ASN A 243 20.71 -10.83 -9.67
N TRP A 244 19.75 -9.92 -9.53
CA TRP A 244 18.34 -10.26 -9.28
C TRP A 244 17.62 -10.60 -10.59
N LYS A 245 17.04 -11.80 -10.69
CA LYS A 245 16.34 -12.32 -11.87
C LYS A 245 14.84 -12.46 -11.61
N ILE A 246 14.03 -12.12 -12.60
CA ILE A 246 12.58 -12.35 -12.55
C ILE A 246 12.35 -13.83 -12.82
N ILE A 247 11.76 -14.55 -11.85
CA ILE A 247 11.47 -15.98 -11.97
C ILE A 247 9.99 -16.27 -12.19
N GLY A 248 9.10 -15.32 -11.89
CA GLY A 248 7.65 -15.50 -12.06
C GLY A 248 6.84 -14.24 -11.78
N GLY A 249 5.52 -14.40 -11.73
CA GLY A 249 4.54 -13.33 -11.48
C GLY A 249 3.56 -13.14 -12.62
N ASN A 250 2.49 -12.37 -12.38
CA ASN A 250 1.39 -12.16 -13.33
C ASN A 250 1.77 -11.32 -14.56
N CYS A 251 2.79 -10.47 -14.43
CA CYS A 251 3.23 -9.58 -15.50
C CYS A 251 4.42 -10.13 -16.30
N LYS A 252 4.90 -11.34 -16.00
CA LYS A 252 5.97 -11.98 -16.79
C LYS A 252 5.43 -12.26 -18.18
N THR A 253 6.10 -11.77 -19.23
CA THR A 253 5.82 -12.19 -20.61
C THR A 253 6.06 -13.69 -20.74
N PRO A 254 5.31 -14.40 -21.62
CA PRO A 254 5.64 -15.79 -21.92
C PRO A 254 7.11 -15.85 -22.33
N GLU A 255 7.87 -16.78 -21.76
CA GLU A 255 9.26 -17.00 -22.15
C GLU A 255 9.29 -17.19 -23.67
N TRP A 256 9.90 -16.23 -24.37
CA TRP A 256 10.39 -16.52 -25.70
C TRP A 256 11.51 -17.51 -25.45
N THR A 257 11.20 -18.79 -25.62
CA THR A 257 12.20 -19.84 -25.70
C THR A 257 13.12 -19.45 -26.84
N ASP A 258 14.30 -18.93 -26.51
CA ASP A 258 15.41 -18.86 -27.44
C ASP A 258 15.63 -20.29 -27.96
N LYS A 259 15.24 -20.49 -29.22
CA LYS A 259 15.61 -21.67 -30.01
C LYS A 259 16.93 -21.40 -30.71
#